data_AF-A0A529X601-F1
#
_entry.id   AF-A0A529X601-F1
#
_cell.length_a   1.000
_cell.length_b   1.000
_cell.length_c   1.000
_cell.angle_alpha   90.00
_cell.angle_beta   90.00
_cell.angle_gamma   90.00
#
_symmetry.space_group_name_H-M   'P 1'
#
loop_
_entity.id
_entity.type
_entity.pdbx_description
1 polymer ?
#
loop_
_entity_poly.entity_id
_entity_poly.type
_entity_poly.pdbx_seq_one_letter_code
_entity_poly.pdbx_strand_id
1 'polypeptide(L)'
;VPAAVTWEPHLTEVRKGGKGKVLIDSATTPGLIVDVIALKCDLIEKHPDDVKALVKGYYKAVDYIKTNPEKAYEIMAKGIGGYLEKPEDFAAGAKG
;
A
#
# COMPACT_ATOMS: atom_id res chain seq x y z
N VAL A 1 -13.72 -18.60 12.33
CA VAL A 1 -14.36 -17.42 12.97
C VAL A 1 -15.62 -17.05 12.19
N PRO A 2 -16.64 -16.44 12.81
CA PRO A 2 -17.88 -16.07 12.11
C PRO A 2 -17.72 -14.86 11.16
N ALA A 3 -16.76 -13.97 11.44
CA ALA A 3 -16.37 -12.86 10.56
C ALA A 3 -14.89 -12.50 10.82
N ALA A 4 -14.24 -11.87 9.84
CA ALA A 4 -12.87 -11.38 9.94
C ALA A 4 -12.70 -10.12 9.07
N VAL A 5 -11.74 -9.26 9.45
CA VAL A 5 -11.27 -8.14 8.65
C VAL A 5 -9.87 -8.48 8.16
N THR A 6 -9.64 -8.38 6.85
CA THR A 6 -8.37 -8.72 6.21
C THR A 6 -8.18 -7.90 4.94
N TRP A 7 -6.99 -7.98 4.34
CA TRP A 7 -6.57 -7.30 3.12
C TRP A 7 -6.27 -8.30 1.98
N GLU A 8 -5.89 -7.80 0.80
CA GLU A 8 -5.42 -8.62 -0.31
C GLU A 8 -4.06 -9.28 0.02
N PRO A 9 -3.86 -10.57 -0.31
CA PRO A 9 -4.60 -11.35 -1.29
C PRO A 9 -5.69 -12.21 -0.66
N HIS A 10 -5.88 -12.17 0.67
CA HIS A 10 -6.81 -13.05 1.37
C HIS A 10 -8.26 -12.82 0.93
N LEU A 11 -8.63 -11.59 0.57
CA LEU A 11 -9.94 -11.31 -0.03
C LEU A 11 -10.09 -11.99 -1.40
N THR A 12 -9.06 -11.95 -2.26
CA THR A 12 -9.02 -12.73 -3.50
C THR A 12 -9.14 -14.24 -3.25
N GLU A 13 -8.46 -14.77 -2.22
CA GLU A 13 -8.55 -16.19 -1.85
C GLU A 13 -9.97 -16.57 -1.38
N VAL A 14 -10.63 -15.71 -0.61
CA VAL A 14 -12.03 -15.92 -0.18
C VAL A 14 -12.97 -15.93 -1.40
N ARG A 15 -12.79 -15.00 -2.34
CA ARG A 15 -13.58 -14.95 -3.59
C ARG A 15 -13.40 -16.23 -4.44
N LYS A 16 -12.19 -16.79 -4.49
CA LYS A 16 -11.86 -18.01 -5.24
C LYS A 16 -12.28 -19.30 -4.52
N GLY A 17 -12.10 -19.36 -3.20
CA GLY A 17 -12.16 -20.59 -2.42
C GLY A 17 -13.57 -21.06 -2.07
N GLY A 18 -14.60 -20.22 -2.24
CA GLY A 18 -16.01 -20.58 -2.02
C GLY A 18 -16.41 -20.92 -0.58
N LYS A 19 -15.48 -20.84 0.38
CA LYS A 19 -15.70 -21.14 1.81
C LYS A 19 -16.12 -19.93 2.65
N GLY A 20 -16.29 -18.77 2.00
CA GLY A 20 -16.67 -17.51 2.64
C GLY A 20 -17.16 -16.51 1.61
N LYS A 21 -17.67 -15.37 2.09
CA LYS A 21 -18.17 -14.29 1.26
C LYS A 21 -17.56 -12.97 1.73
N VAL A 22 -17.06 -12.17 0.79
CA VAL A 22 -16.71 -10.77 1.05
C VAL A 22 -18.01 -10.00 1.27
N LEU A 23 -18.20 -9.47 2.48
CA LEU A 23 -19.42 -8.73 2.86
C LEU A 23 -19.36 -7.27 2.43
N ILE A 24 -18.19 -6.65 2.60
CA ILE A 24 -17.85 -5.28 2.19
C ILE A 24 -16.35 -5.23 1.92
N ASP A 25 -15.93 -4.40 0.97
CA ASP A 25 -14.53 -4.06 0.73
C ASP A 25 -14.37 -2.56 0.49
N SER A 26 -13.10 -2.11 0.50
CA SER A 26 -12.74 -0.70 0.42
C SER A 26 -13.12 -0.04 -0.90
N ALA A 27 -13.42 -0.80 -1.96
CA ALA A 27 -13.90 -0.24 -3.23
C ALA A 27 -15.28 0.42 -3.07
N THR A 28 -16.08 0.00 -2.07
CA THR A 28 -17.38 0.60 -1.77
C THR A 28 -17.29 1.91 -0.95
N THR A 29 -16.12 2.21 -0.39
CA THR A 29 -15.86 3.43 0.39
C THR A 29 -14.55 4.10 -0.01
N PRO A 30 -14.43 4.63 -1.24
CA PRO A 30 -13.20 5.26 -1.72
C PRO A 30 -12.76 6.41 -0.81
N GLY A 31 -11.48 6.42 -0.43
CA GLY A 31 -10.89 7.47 0.41
C GLY A 31 -11.15 7.33 1.91
N LEU A 32 -11.90 6.31 2.36
CA LEU A 32 -12.10 6.08 3.80
C LEU A 32 -10.87 5.51 4.49
N ILE A 33 -10.11 4.65 3.80
CA ILE A 33 -8.86 4.08 4.31
C ILE A 33 -7.71 4.93 3.79
N VAL A 34 -6.89 5.44 4.70
CA VAL A 34 -5.69 6.24 4.39
C VAL A 34 -4.50 5.74 5.17
N ASP A 35 -3.37 5.59 4.49
CA ASP A 35 -2.08 5.33 5.12
C ASP A 35 -1.40 6.65 5.49
N VAL A 36 -0.75 6.68 6.66
CA VAL A 36 -0.07 7.87 7.17
C VAL A 36 1.37 7.55 7.56
N ILE A 37 2.27 8.50 7.29
CA ILE A 37 3.61 8.49 7.86
C ILE A 37 3.55 9.27 9.17
N ALA A 38 3.79 8.58 10.29
CA ALA A 38 3.85 9.19 11.61
C ALA A 38 5.28 9.20 12.13
N LEU A 39 5.70 10.33 12.69
CA LEU A 39 7.01 10.50 13.33
C LEU A 39 6.80 10.94 14.78
N LYS A 40 7.71 10.57 15.68
CA LYS A 40 7.69 11.04 17.06
C LYS A 40 7.93 12.55 17.13
N CYS A 41 7.27 13.25 18.06
CA CYS A 41 7.41 14.70 18.21
C CYS A 41 8.87 15.11 18.47
N ASP A 42 9.59 14.38 19.32
CA ASP A 42 10.97 14.70 19.66
C ASP A 42 11.93 14.57 18.46
N LEU A 43 11.67 13.63 17.54
CA LEU A 43 12.40 13.52 16.27
C LEU A 43 12.14 14.74 15.39
N ILE A 44 10.89 15.20 15.29
CA ILE A 44 10.52 16.37 14.49
C ILE A 44 11.19 17.63 15.03
N GLU A 45 11.19 17.82 16.36
CA GLU A 45 11.77 18.98 17.02
C GLU A 45 13.30 19.00 16.94
N LYS A 46 13.95 17.84 17.13
CA LYS A 46 15.42 17.74 17.13
C LYS A 46 16.02 17.68 15.72
N HIS A 47 15.29 17.14 14.75
CA HIS A 47 15.77 16.90 13.38
C HIS A 47 14.82 17.47 12.32
N PRO A 48 14.44 18.76 12.38
CA PRO A 48 13.43 19.32 11.50
C PRO A 48 13.82 19.28 10.01
N ASP A 49 15.11 19.39 9.70
CA ASP A 49 15.57 19.37 8.31
C ASP A 49 15.59 17.96 7.70
N ASP A 50 15.90 16.93 8.50
CA ASP A 50 15.77 15.53 8.08
C ASP A 50 14.29 15.17 7.82
N VAL A 51 13.38 15.67 8.67
CA VAL A 51 11.93 15.50 8.48
C VAL A 51 11.46 16.17 7.18
N LYS A 52 11.89 17.41 6.90
CA LYS A 52 11.59 18.07 5.62
C LYS A 52 12.16 17.29 4.44
N ALA A 53 13.37 16.76 4.56
CA ALA A 53 14.00 15.94 3.52
C ALA A 53 13.21 14.65 3.25
N LEU A 54 12.74 13.97 4.31
CA LEU A 54 11.86 12.80 4.19
C LEU A 54 10.57 13.14 3.45
N VAL A 55 9.87 14.21 3.86
CA VAL A 55 8.62 14.65 3.21
C VAL A 55 8.85 14.97 1.74
N LYS A 56 9.94 15.68 1.41
CA LYS A 56 10.31 15.98 0.02
C LYS A 56 10.62 14.71 -0.78
N GLY A 57 11.33 13.76 -0.18
CA GLY A 57 11.63 12.46 -0.79
C GLY A 57 10.38 11.64 -1.06
N TYR A 58 9.44 11.63 -0.11
CA TYR A 58 8.15 10.96 -0.26
C TYR A 58 7.34 11.51 -1.42
N TYR A 59 7.19 12.84 -1.52
CA TYR A 59 6.47 13.44 -2.66
C TYR A 59 7.13 13.15 -4.01
N LYS A 60 8.47 13.13 -4.06
CA LYS A 60 9.18 12.69 -5.26
C LYS A 60 8.86 11.23 -5.63
N ALA A 61 8.76 10.34 -4.64
CA ALA A 61 8.38 8.95 -4.88
C ALA A 61 6.93 8.84 -5.38
N VAL A 62 5.99 9.59 -4.79
CA VAL A 62 4.60 9.66 -5.24
C VAL A 62 4.51 10.13 -6.69
N ASP A 63 5.25 11.18 -7.06
CA ASP A 63 5.29 11.67 -8.43
C ASP A 63 5.97 10.67 -9.38
N TYR A 64 7.01 9.97 -8.91
CA TYR A 64 7.67 8.93 -9.67
C TYR A 64 6.73 7.76 -9.98
N ILE A 65 5.91 7.31 -9.02
CA ILE A 65 4.90 6.27 -9.25
C ILE A 65 3.91 6.70 -10.33
N LYS A 66 3.45 7.96 -10.30
CA LYS A 66 2.50 8.47 -11.30
C LYS A 66 3.10 8.57 -12.70
N THR A 67 4.36 8.98 -12.80
CA THR A 67 5.04 9.27 -14.07
C THR A 67 5.75 8.05 -14.67
N ASN A 68 6.11 7.07 -13.84
CA ASN A 68 6.88 5.88 -14.22
C ASN A 68 6.30 4.61 -13.55
N PRO A 69 4.99 4.30 -13.70
CA PRO A 69 4.32 3.27 -12.92
C PRO A 69 4.95 1.89 -13.07
N GLU A 70 5.31 1.46 -14.29
CA GLU A 70 5.91 0.14 -14.52
C GLU A 70 7.23 -0.03 -13.76
N LYS A 71 8.13 0.96 -13.87
CA LYS A 71 9.43 0.92 -13.21
C LYS A 71 9.30 1.09 -11.69
N ALA A 72 8.35 1.91 -11.25
CA ALA A 72 8.05 2.05 -9.83
C ALA A 72 7.53 0.73 -9.24
N TYR A 73 6.63 0.03 -9.92
CA TYR A 73 6.12 -1.28 -9.50
C TYR A 73 7.21 -2.34 -9.49
N GLU A 74 8.13 -2.33 -10.44
CA GLU A 74 9.30 -3.22 -10.42
C GLU A 74 10.16 -3.01 -9.15
N ILE A 75 10.41 -1.76 -8.77
CA ILE A 75 11.18 -1.43 -7.57
C ILE A 75 10.41 -1.83 -6.31
N MET A 76 9.12 -1.52 -6.23
CA MET A 76 8.30 -1.79 -5.05
C MET A 76 8.06 -3.29 -4.85
N ALA A 77 7.89 -4.06 -5.93
CA ALA A 77 7.75 -5.52 -5.88
C ALA A 77 8.99 -6.18 -5.25
N LYS A 78 10.20 -5.72 -5.61
CA LYS A 78 11.45 -6.17 -4.98
C LYS A 78 11.53 -5.82 -3.48
N GLY A 79 10.96 -4.69 -3.08
CA GLY A 79 10.98 -4.21 -1.70
C GLY A 79 10.01 -4.96 -0.78
N ILE A 80 8.83 -5.34 -1.29
CA ILE A 80 7.84 -6.11 -0.53
C ILE A 80 8.22 -7.60 -0.46
N GLY A 81 8.62 -8.21 -1.59
CA GLY A 81 8.90 -9.64 -1.67
C GLY A 81 7.68 -10.54 -1.42
N GLY A 82 7.91 -11.84 -1.27
CA GLY A 82 6.82 -12.81 -1.02
C GLY A 82 5.81 -12.86 -2.17
N TYR A 83 4.52 -12.76 -1.86
CA TYR A 83 3.45 -12.94 -2.86
C TYR A 83 3.26 -11.75 -3.82
N LEU A 84 3.95 -10.62 -3.61
CA LEU A 84 3.99 -9.47 -4.54
C LEU A 84 5.39 -9.25 -5.14
N GLU A 85 6.27 -10.25 -5.09
CA GLU A 85 7.62 -10.14 -5.66
C GLU A 85 7.61 -9.94 -7.18
N LYS A 86 6.55 -10.42 -7.85
CA LYS A 86 6.35 -10.20 -9.27
C LYS A 86 5.74 -8.81 -9.51
N PRO A 87 6.32 -7.98 -10.39
CA PRO A 87 5.79 -6.67 -10.72
C PRO A 87 4.33 -6.71 -11.21
N GLU A 88 3.92 -7.78 -11.90
CA GLU A 88 2.56 -7.95 -12.39
C GLU A 88 1.55 -8.15 -11.25
N ASP A 89 1.94 -8.94 -10.23
CA ASP A 89 1.11 -9.20 -9.05
C ASP A 89 1.00 -7.92 -8.20
N PHE A 90 2.10 -7.18 -8.04
CA PHE A 90 2.09 -5.86 -7.41
C PHE A 90 1.18 -4.88 -8.17
N ALA A 91 1.32 -4.80 -9.50
CA ALA A 91 0.54 -3.90 -10.34
C ALA A 91 -0.96 -4.24 -10.30
N ALA A 92 -1.32 -5.52 -10.16
CA ALA A 92 -2.71 -5.94 -9.96
C ALA A 92 -3.25 -5.46 -8.61
N GLY A 93 -2.49 -5.62 -7.52
CA GLY A 93 -2.87 -5.13 -6.19
C GLY A 93 -2.95 -3.60 -6.09
N ALA A 94 -2.11 -2.87 -6.83
CA ALA A 94 -2.06 -1.41 -6.83
C ALA A 94 -3.23 -0.73 -7.56
N LYS A 95 -4.07 -1.48 -8.30
CA LYS A 95 -5.19 -0.92 -9.08
C LYS A 95 -6.45 -0.61 -8.26
N GLY A 96 -6.51 -1.07 -7.01
CA GLY A 96 -7.68 -0.91 -6.13
C GLY A 96 -8.77 -1.92 -6.44
#